data_AF-A0A847G1D2-F1
#
_entry.id   AF-A0A847G1D2-F1
#
_cell.length_a   1.000
_cell.length_b   1.000
_cell.length_c   1.000
_cell.angle_alpha   90.00
_cell.angle_beta   90.00
_cell.angle_gamma   90.00
#
_symmetry.space_group_name_H-M   'P 1'
#
loop_
_entity.id
_entity.type
_entity.pdbx_description
1 polymer ?
#
loop_
_entity_poly.entity_id
_entity_poly.type
_entity_poly.pdbx_seq_one_letter_code
_entity_poly.pdbx_strand_id
1 'polypeptide(L)'
;PDRTLILPALILTFFLAAAGYLLGFSPLGDWCADRLRTRSTIWLLFVVFLIYSVSTSASILAPVDDYRFFASRFDRADRLIREARDSGLPSVEVPEVHNHFGLSDYGAGTTYWLDEAVDSYYGIHVIINKHKK
;
A
#
# COMPACT_ATOMS: atom_id res chain seq x y z
N PRO A 1 0.51 -2.08 6.17
CA PRO A 1 1.69 -1.79 5.31
C PRO A 1 1.59 -0.43 4.57
N ASP A 2 0.46 -0.13 3.92
CA ASP A 2 0.31 1.11 3.13
C ASP A 2 0.16 2.37 3.98
N ARG A 3 -0.46 2.26 5.17
CA ARG A 3 -0.53 3.39 6.12
C ARG A 3 0.83 3.80 6.69
N THR A 4 1.81 2.89 6.69
CA THR A 4 3.17 3.13 7.18
C THR A 4 4.07 3.84 6.16
N LEU A 5 3.70 3.88 4.87
CA LEU A 5 4.47 4.56 3.82
C LEU A 5 4.05 6.03 3.60
N ILE A 6 2.85 6.40 4.05
CA ILE A 6 2.35 7.78 3.93
C ILE A 6 3.18 8.73 4.83
N LEU A 7 3.52 8.29 6.05
CA LEU A 7 4.21 9.15 7.02
C LEU A 7 5.64 9.52 6.56
N PRO A 8 6.50 8.58 6.10
CA PRO A 8 7.81 8.91 5.57
C PRO A 8 7.75 9.81 4.32
N ALA A 9 6.80 9.55 3.42
CA ALA A 9 6.63 10.37 2.21
C ALA A 9 6.21 11.80 2.56
N LEU A 10 5.30 11.97 3.51
CA LEU A 10 4.82 13.29 3.95
C LEU A 10 5.92 14.06 4.69
N ILE A 11 6.70 13.39 5.54
CA ILE A 11 7.89 13.96 6.20
C ILE A 11 8.91 14.42 5.16
N LEU A 12 9.26 13.56 4.19
CA LEU A 12 10.21 13.91 3.13
C LEU A 12 9.73 15.14 2.34
N THR A 13 8.46 15.16 1.94
CA THR A 13 7.88 16.27 1.17
C THR A 13 7.89 17.58 1.96
N PHE A 14 7.57 17.51 3.26
CA PHE A 14 7.62 18.67 4.15
C PHE A 14 9.05 19.19 4.33
N PHE A 15 10.02 18.30 4.53
CA PHE A 15 11.43 18.69 4.61
C PHE A 15 11.95 19.28 3.30
N LEU A 16 11.54 18.75 2.15
CA LEU A 16 11.93 19.29 0.84
C LEU A 16 11.35 20.70 0.64
N ALA A 17 10.07 20.91 0.98
CA ALA A 17 9.41 22.19 0.88
C ALA A 17 9.99 23.22 1.86
N ALA A 18 10.27 22.81 3.11
CA ALA A 18 10.90 23.64 4.12
C ALA A 18 12.33 24.01 3.72
N ALA A 19 13.11 23.06 3.20
CA ALA A 19 14.46 23.32 2.71
C ALA A 19 14.45 24.27 1.51
N GLY A 20 13.53 24.07 0.55
CA GLY A 20 13.35 24.97 -0.60
C GLY A 20 12.94 26.39 -0.19
N TYR A 21 12.05 26.52 0.79
CA TYR A 21 11.63 27.82 1.34
C TYR A 21 12.78 28.51 2.08
N LEU A 22 13.49 27.80 2.95
CA LEU A 22 14.64 28.33 3.69
C LEU A 22 15.78 28.75 2.77
N LEU A 23 16.03 27.99 1.69
CA LEU A 23 17.02 28.32 0.67
C LEU A 23 16.55 29.39 -0.32
N GLY A 24 15.24 29.62 -0.48
CA GLY A 24 14.69 30.62 -1.41
C GLY A 24 14.46 31.99 -0.79
N PHE A 25 14.27 32.08 0.53
CA PHE A 25 13.84 33.32 1.21
C PHE A 25 14.89 33.92 2.17
N SER A 26 16.04 33.25 2.36
CA SER A 26 17.10 33.74 3.24
C SER A 26 18.31 34.26 2.46
N PRO A 27 19.10 35.20 2.99
CA PRO A 27 20.37 35.65 2.39
C PRO A 27 21.43 34.53 2.30
N LEU A 28 21.22 33.41 3.02
CA LEU A 28 21.97 32.17 2.85
C LEU A 28 21.65 31.50 1.50
N GLY A 29 20.44 31.70 0.98
CA GLY A 29 19.98 31.26 -0.32
C GLY A 29 20.81 31.82 -1.46
N ASP A 30 20.96 33.15 -1.51
CA ASP A 30 21.76 33.84 -2.52
C ASP A 30 23.25 33.45 -2.44
N TRP A 31 23.78 33.34 -1.21
CA TRP A 31 25.17 32.90 -0.98
C TRP A 31 25.43 31.45 -1.42
N CYS A 32 24.48 30.55 -1.13
CA CYS A 32 24.55 29.16 -1.60
C CYS A 32 24.34 29.08 -3.12
N ALA A 33 23.37 29.84 -3.66
CA ALA A 33 23.05 29.85 -5.08
C ALA A 33 24.25 30.27 -5.93
N ASP A 34 24.99 31.32 -5.54
CA ASP A 34 26.20 31.73 -6.26
C ASP A 34 27.31 30.66 -6.23
N ARG A 35 27.48 29.94 -5.11
CA ARG A 35 28.43 28.80 -5.01
C ARG A 35 27.96 27.55 -5.74
N LEU A 36 26.64 27.32 -5.83
CA LEU A 36 26.03 26.15 -6.46
C LEU A 36 25.85 26.32 -7.97
N ARG A 37 25.68 27.56 -8.44
CA ARG A 37 25.47 27.92 -9.85
C ARG A 37 26.58 27.42 -10.78
N THR A 38 27.80 27.31 -10.26
CA THR A 38 28.98 26.83 -11.01
C THR A 38 29.28 25.35 -10.80
N ARG A 39 28.55 24.65 -9.91
CA ARG A 39 28.79 23.24 -9.56
C ARG A 39 27.80 22.32 -10.28
N SER A 40 28.06 22.12 -11.57
CA SER A 40 27.29 21.23 -12.45
C SER A 40 27.12 19.80 -11.89
N THR A 41 28.09 19.30 -11.13
CA THR A 41 28.04 18.00 -10.47
C THR A 41 26.92 17.89 -9.43
N ILE A 42 26.61 18.97 -8.71
CA ILE A 42 25.55 18.96 -7.69
C ILE A 42 24.17 18.96 -8.37
N TRP A 43 24.01 19.72 -9.45
CA TRP A 43 22.81 19.69 -10.27
C TRP A 43 22.59 18.32 -10.91
N LEU A 44 23.65 17.68 -11.40
CA LEU A 44 23.58 16.31 -11.93
C LEU A 44 23.11 15.32 -10.85
N LEU A 45 23.69 15.38 -9.65
CA LEU A 45 23.28 14.51 -8.53
C LEU A 45 21.82 14.77 -8.13
N PHE A 46 21.39 16.03 -8.09
CA PHE A 46 20.01 16.37 -7.78
C PHE A 46 19.04 15.82 -8.83
N VAL A 47 19.35 15.97 -10.12
CA VAL A 47 18.54 15.42 -11.21
C VAL A 47 18.46 13.89 -11.12
N VAL A 48 19.58 13.21 -10.89
CA VAL A 48 19.61 11.74 -10.72
C VAL A 48 18.75 11.33 -9.53
N PHE A 49 18.87 12.03 -8.39
CA PHE A 49 18.07 11.76 -7.21
C PHE A 49 16.57 11.99 -7.45
N LEU A 50 16.22 13.04 -8.20
CA LEU A 50 14.84 13.36 -8.53
C LEU A 50 14.24 12.31 -9.46
N ILE A 51 14.97 11.90 -10.51
CA ILE A 51 14.55 10.82 -11.42
C ILE A 51 14.37 9.51 -10.64
N TYR A 52 15.31 9.17 -9.75
CA TYR A 52 15.20 7.99 -8.91
C TYR A 52 13.96 8.06 -8.01
N SER A 53 13.74 9.19 -7.33
CA SER A 53 12.60 9.37 -6.43
C SER A 53 11.25 9.27 -7.15
N VAL A 54 11.14 9.86 -8.35
CA VAL A 54 9.92 9.75 -9.17
C VAL A 54 9.73 8.32 -9.65
N SER A 55 10.79 7.65 -10.12
CA SER A 55 10.74 6.26 -10.55
C SER A 55 10.29 5.32 -9.43
N THR A 56 10.86 5.47 -8.23
CA THR A 56 10.48 4.69 -7.04
C THR A 56 9.04 5.00 -6.60
N SER A 57 8.61 6.26 -6.67
CA SER A 57 7.23 6.62 -6.33
C SER A 57 6.25 6.00 -7.34
N ALA A 58 6.60 6.01 -8.63
CA ALA A 58 5.79 5.39 -9.67
C ALA A 58 5.72 3.86 -9.50
N SER A 59 6.82 3.20 -9.14
CA SER A 59 6.80 1.74 -8.91
C SER A 59 6.01 1.34 -7.66
N ILE A 60 6.03 2.16 -6.61
CA ILE A 60 5.19 1.95 -5.41
C ILE A 60 3.70 2.19 -5.72
N LEU A 61 3.39 3.15 -6.58
CA LEU A 61 2.01 3.48 -6.95
C LEU A 61 1.44 2.56 -8.04
N ALA A 62 2.28 1.90 -8.83
CA ALA A 62 1.85 0.98 -9.90
C ALA A 62 0.86 -0.11 -9.43
N PRO A 63 1.04 -0.78 -8.28
CA PRO A 63 0.09 -1.79 -7.79
C PRO A 63 -1.13 -1.23 -7.04
N VAL A 64 -1.35 0.09 -6.97
CA VAL A 64 -2.47 0.67 -6.19
C VAL A 64 -3.83 0.14 -6.63
N ASP A 65 -4.03 -0.05 -7.93
CA ASP A 65 -5.30 -0.56 -8.44
C ASP A 65 -5.51 -2.04 -8.08
N ASP A 66 -4.43 -2.83 -8.01
CA ASP A 66 -4.48 -4.22 -7.53
C ASP A 66 -4.85 -4.28 -6.04
N TYR A 67 -4.30 -3.37 -5.22
CA TYR A 67 -4.67 -3.26 -3.81
C TYR A 67 -6.12 -2.84 -3.61
N ARG A 68 -6.64 -1.91 -4.44
CA ARG A 68 -8.06 -1.53 -4.43
C ARG A 68 -8.96 -2.69 -4.83
N PHE A 69 -8.57 -3.44 -5.86
CA PHE A 69 -9.31 -4.63 -6.28
C PHE A 69 -9.35 -5.67 -5.16
N PHE A 70 -8.21 -5.97 -4.54
CA PHE A 70 -8.11 -6.87 -3.40
C PHE A 70 -8.99 -6.41 -2.23
N ALA A 71 -8.89 -5.15 -1.81
CA ALA A 71 -9.69 -4.60 -0.72
C ALA A 71 -11.19 -4.75 -0.99
N SER A 72 -11.64 -4.43 -2.21
CA SER A 72 -13.06 -4.56 -2.58
C SER A 72 -13.57 -6.01 -2.52
N ARG A 73 -12.71 -6.98 -2.85
CA ARG A 73 -13.02 -8.41 -2.81
C ARG A 73 -13.04 -8.93 -1.37
N PHE A 74 -12.08 -8.50 -0.57
CA PHE A 74 -12.00 -8.80 0.85
C PHE A 74 -13.24 -8.27 1.60
N ASP A 75 -13.61 -7.00 1.39
CA ASP A 75 -14.78 -6.40 2.02
C ASP A 75 -16.08 -7.12 1.64
N ARG A 76 -16.19 -7.60 0.39
CA ARG A 76 -17.33 -8.40 -0.06
C ARG A 76 -17.38 -9.77 0.64
N ALA A 77 -16.24 -10.44 0.81
CA ALA A 77 -16.16 -11.72 1.51
C ALA A 77 -16.48 -11.56 3.00
N ASP A 78 -15.87 -10.57 3.69
CA ASP A 78 -16.13 -10.27 5.10
C ASP A 78 -17.62 -9.98 5.35
N ARG A 79 -18.26 -9.19 4.48
CA ARG A 79 -19.70 -8.93 4.56
C ARG A 79 -20.53 -10.21 4.45
N LEU A 80 -20.25 -11.07 3.46
CA LEU A 80 -20.98 -12.33 3.28
C LEU A 80 -20.85 -13.25 4.51
N ILE A 81 -19.67 -13.30 5.13
CA ILE A 81 -19.43 -14.14 6.31
C ILE A 81 -20.21 -13.62 7.51
N ARG A 82 -20.17 -12.30 7.75
CA ARG A 82 -20.93 -11.67 8.84
C ARG A 82 -22.43 -11.83 8.66
N GLU A 83 -22.95 -11.62 7.45
CA GLU A 83 -24.37 -11.83 7.15
C GLU A 83 -24.80 -13.29 7.38
N ALA A 84 -23.98 -14.26 6.98
CA ALA A 84 -24.26 -15.67 7.20
C ALA A 84 -24.25 -16.05 8.69
N ARG A 85 -23.29 -15.53 9.45
CA ARG A 85 -23.23 -15.70 10.90
C ARG A 85 -24.45 -15.08 11.59
N ASP A 86 -24.79 -13.85 11.24
CA ASP A 86 -25.89 -13.11 11.87
C ASP A 86 -27.26 -13.71 11.51
N SER A 87 -27.37 -14.40 10.36
CA SER A 87 -28.54 -15.19 9.99
C SER A 87 -28.56 -16.61 10.57
N GLY A 88 -27.56 -16.97 11.38
CA GLY A 88 -27.49 -18.28 12.05
C GLY A 88 -27.17 -19.45 11.11
N LEU A 89 -26.60 -19.18 9.93
CA LEU A 89 -26.16 -20.25 9.03
C LEU A 89 -24.95 -20.97 9.65
N PRO A 90 -24.83 -22.30 9.47
CA PRO A 90 -23.71 -23.08 9.99
C PRO A 90 -22.43 -22.90 9.14
N SER A 91 -22.58 -22.53 7.87
CA SER A 91 -21.47 -22.32 6.96
C SER A 91 -21.80 -21.32 5.84
N VAL A 92 -20.76 -20.78 5.22
CA VAL A 92 -20.88 -19.82 4.11
C VAL A 92 -19.80 -20.06 3.07
N GLU A 93 -20.18 -20.00 1.80
CA GLU A 93 -19.22 -20.03 0.70
C GLU A 93 -18.81 -18.63 0.26
N VAL A 94 -17.52 -18.32 0.34
CA VAL A 94 -16.93 -17.05 -0.10
C VAL A 94 -16.01 -17.21 -1.31
N PRO A 95 -15.93 -16.19 -2.18
CA PRO A 95 -14.97 -16.21 -3.28
C PRO A 95 -13.53 -16.18 -2.73
N GLU A 96 -12.64 -16.92 -3.40
CA GLU A 96 -11.20 -16.88 -3.10
C GLU A 96 -10.63 -15.47 -3.33
N VAL A 97 -9.85 -14.97 -2.37
CA VAL A 97 -9.24 -13.63 -2.44
C VAL A 97 -7.73 -13.76 -2.33
N HIS A 98 -7.01 -13.36 -3.38
CA HIS A 98 -5.55 -13.33 -3.41
C HIS A 98 -5.05 -11.90 -3.35
N ASN A 99 -4.06 -11.64 -2.51
CA ASN A 99 -3.33 -10.38 -2.53
C ASN A 99 -2.38 -10.31 -3.75
N HIS A 100 -1.80 -9.14 -3.98
CA HIS A 100 -0.86 -8.90 -5.08
C HIS A 100 0.40 -9.81 -5.04
N PHE A 101 0.76 -10.35 -3.87
CA PHE A 101 1.86 -11.30 -3.69
C PHE A 101 1.44 -12.77 -3.88
N GLY A 102 0.20 -13.03 -4.31
CA GLY A 102 -0.35 -14.38 -4.46
C GLY A 102 -0.61 -15.09 -3.13
N LEU A 103 -0.50 -14.40 -2.00
CA LEU A 103 -0.92 -14.92 -0.70
C LEU A 103 -2.43 -14.74 -0.59
N SER A 104 -3.11 -15.79 -0.15
CA SER A 104 -4.55 -15.76 0.00
C SER A 104 -4.91 -15.77 1.47
N ASP A 105 -5.62 -14.72 1.90
CA ASP A 105 -6.25 -14.67 3.23
C ASP A 105 -7.48 -15.59 3.29
N TYR A 106 -8.00 -15.98 2.11
CA TYR A 106 -9.10 -16.93 1.91
C TYR A 106 -8.69 -17.88 0.77
N GLY A 107 -7.65 -18.69 0.98
CA GLY A 107 -7.09 -19.58 -0.05
C GLY A 107 -7.72 -20.96 -0.03
N ALA A 108 -8.28 -21.40 -1.15
CA ALA A 108 -8.82 -22.74 -1.24
C ALA A 108 -7.66 -23.74 -1.41
N GLY A 109 -7.11 -24.16 -0.28
CA GLY A 109 -6.32 -25.39 -0.18
C GLY A 109 -4.82 -25.24 0.10
N THR A 110 -4.35 -24.25 0.86
CA THR A 110 -2.91 -24.20 1.17
C THR A 110 -2.54 -24.54 2.61
N THR A 111 -3.43 -24.41 3.59
CA THR A 111 -3.14 -24.87 4.97
C THR A 111 -4.37 -24.93 5.88
N TYR A 112 -4.62 -26.09 6.49
CA TYR A 112 -5.68 -26.32 7.49
C TYR A 112 -5.72 -25.29 8.63
N TRP A 113 -4.56 -24.75 9.03
CA TRP A 113 -4.49 -23.73 10.08
C TRP A 113 -5.12 -22.40 9.68
N LEU A 114 -5.15 -22.07 8.38
CA LEU A 114 -5.75 -20.83 7.90
C LEU A 114 -7.28 -20.94 7.95
N ASP A 115 -7.82 -22.07 7.52
CA ASP A 115 -9.25 -22.37 7.60
C ASP A 115 -9.72 -22.36 9.06
N GLU A 116 -8.97 -23.01 9.96
CA GLU A 116 -9.27 -23.00 11.41
C GLU A 116 -9.19 -21.60 12.02
N ALA A 117 -8.21 -20.78 11.61
CA ALA A 117 -8.08 -19.41 12.10
C ALA A 117 -9.24 -18.52 11.61
N VAL A 118 -9.65 -18.66 10.36
CA VAL A 118 -10.78 -17.92 9.78
C VAL A 118 -12.09 -18.33 10.46
N ASP A 119 -12.32 -19.63 10.61
CA ASP A 119 -13.51 -20.17 11.28
C ASP A 119 -13.58 -19.72 12.75
N SER A 120 -12.46 -19.77 13.46
CA SER A 120 -12.36 -19.31 14.85
C SER A 120 -12.60 -17.80 14.99
N TYR A 121 -12.06 -17.00 14.06
CA TYR A 121 -12.23 -15.55 14.07
C TYR A 121 -13.68 -15.12 13.79
N TYR A 122 -14.33 -15.75 12.80
CA TYR A 122 -15.70 -15.39 12.42
C TYR A 122 -16.78 -16.15 13.21
N GLY A 123 -16.44 -17.29 13.83
CA GLY A 123 -17.37 -18.14 14.57
C GLY A 123 -18.34 -18.93 13.68
N ILE A 124 -18.02 -19.11 12.41
CA ILE A 124 -18.81 -19.84 11.41
C ILE A 124 -17.86 -20.56 10.45
N HIS A 125 -18.25 -21.72 9.93
CA HIS A 125 -17.42 -22.45 8.97
C HIS A 125 -17.41 -21.76 7.60
N VAL A 126 -16.24 -21.30 7.15
CA VAL A 126 -16.07 -20.56 5.89
C VAL A 126 -15.50 -21.50 4.83
N ILE A 127 -16.27 -21.73 3.77
CA ILE A 127 -15.87 -22.56 2.63
C ILE A 127 -15.38 -21.63 1.51
N ILE A 128 -14.13 -21.81 1.10
CA ILE A 128 -13.53 -20.97 0.06
C ILE A 128 -13.79 -21.62 -1.30
N ASN A 129 -14.45 -20.89 -2.20
CA ASN A 129 -14.83 -21.38 -3.52
C ASN A 129 -14.06 -20.64 -4.63
N LYS A 130 -13.18 -21.37 -5.35
CA LYS A 130 -12.36 -20.85 -6.46
C LYS A 130 -13.17 -20.41 -7.68
N HIS A 131 -14.41 -20.87 -7.81
CA HIS A 131 -15.25 -20.65 -8.99
C HIS A 131 -16.33 -19.59 -8.79
N LYS A 132 -16.44 -19.03 -7.58
CA LYS A 132 -17.45 -18.02 -7.23
C LYS A 132 -16.93 -16.63 -7.58
N LYS A 133 -17.62 -15.92 -8.48
CA LYS A 133 -17.22 -14.60 -9.01
C LYS A 133 -17.79 -13.39 -8.26
#